data_AF-A0A950Y2S0-F1
#
_entry.id   AF-A0A950Y2S0-F1
#
_cell.length_a   1.000
_cell.length_b   1.000
_cell.length_c   1.000
_cell.angle_alpha   90.00
_cell.angle_beta   90.00
_cell.angle_gamma   90.00
#
_symmetry.space_group_name_H-M   'P 1'
#
loop_
_entity.id
_entity.type
_entity.pdbx_description
1 polymer ?
#
loop_
_entity_poly.entity_id
_entity_poly.type
_entity_poly.pdbx_seq_one_letter_code
_entity_poly.pdbx_strand_id
1 'polypeptide(L)'
;IPHRELNEEEDLDYRAQSAIHGPRTDTLRTYLSRLLYRARFIRFFFVAPLYLALLAFVITAREYRFVWSIATLLIFALGTNFYPYFYPHYVAAIGCLCVLASVCGLERLSRLRLARNGPARSFAAAVVFVCIAQFIFWYGVHAASNPHTLDRIGRFETWNFISYGDSEGRMFVDAELAHATGQQLVFVRYAPWHAFHEWVHNDADIDHARVVWARDLGAAENEKLRVYYPQRRAWLLEPDKRPPKLSPYLPEAPRFEEVR
;
A
#
# COMPACT_ATOMS: atom_id res chain seq x y z
N ILE A 1 9.12 7.72 22.98
CA ILE A 1 8.84 9.16 23.17
C ILE A 1 10.04 9.92 22.62
N PRO A 2 9.83 10.88 21.71
CA PRO A 2 10.91 11.68 21.16
C PRO A 2 11.69 12.40 22.26
N HIS A 3 13.01 12.54 22.11
CA HIS A 3 13.87 13.27 23.06
C HIS A 3 13.96 14.77 22.74
N ARG A 4 13.35 15.20 21.63
CA ARG A 4 13.25 16.58 21.17
C ARG A 4 11.88 16.82 20.55
N GLU A 5 11.50 18.08 20.41
CA GLU A 5 10.35 18.47 19.60
C GLU A 5 10.59 18.09 18.14
N LEU A 6 9.63 17.40 17.55
CA LEU A 6 9.69 16.93 16.17
C LEU A 6 8.98 17.94 15.28
N ASN A 7 9.52 18.20 14.09
CA ASN A 7 8.73 18.84 13.05
C ASN A 7 7.61 17.89 12.57
N GLU A 8 6.68 18.37 11.74
CA GLU A 8 5.55 17.53 11.33
C GLU A 8 5.94 16.28 10.54
N GLU A 9 6.96 16.35 9.67
CA GLU A 9 7.43 15.20 8.90
C GLU A 9 8.06 14.15 9.83
N GLU A 10 8.89 14.60 10.76
CA GLU A 10 9.50 13.74 11.78
C GLU A 10 8.45 13.11 12.70
N ASP A 11 7.39 13.84 13.06
CA ASP A 11 6.29 13.32 13.85
C ASP A 11 5.47 12.28 13.07
N LEU A 12 5.21 12.51 11.77
CA LEU A 12 4.58 11.54 10.89
C LEU A 12 5.40 10.24 10.78
N ASP A 13 6.71 10.36 10.58
CA ASP A 13 7.62 9.21 10.54
C ASP A 13 7.67 8.47 11.88
N TYR A 14 7.74 9.21 12.99
CA TYR A 14 7.68 8.64 14.33
C TYR A 14 6.36 7.88 14.56
N ARG A 15 5.23 8.44 14.14
CA ARG A 15 3.91 7.80 14.23
C ARG A 15 3.83 6.56 13.36
N ALA A 16 4.38 6.58 12.14
CA ALA A 16 4.43 5.41 11.27
C ALA A 16 5.22 4.26 11.88
N GLN A 17 6.44 4.55 12.36
CA GLN A 17 7.28 3.59 13.08
C GLN A 17 6.55 3.03 14.30
N SER A 18 5.96 3.91 15.12
CA SER A 18 5.23 3.53 16.32
C SER A 18 3.96 2.72 16.04
N ALA A 19 3.27 2.98 14.92
CA ALA A 19 2.09 2.22 14.52
C ALA A 19 2.43 0.76 14.17
N ILE A 20 3.63 0.51 13.63
CA ILE A 20 4.05 -0.83 13.18
C ILE A 20 4.83 -1.60 14.25
N HIS A 21 5.68 -0.91 15.02
CA HIS A 21 6.52 -1.52 16.06
C HIS A 21 5.90 -1.43 17.45
N GLY A 22 4.88 -0.60 17.62
CA GLY A 22 4.28 -0.26 18.91
C GLY A 22 4.98 0.92 19.60
N PRO A 23 4.39 1.47 20.66
CA PRO A 23 4.93 2.63 21.39
C PRO A 23 6.10 2.27 22.32
N ARG A 24 6.47 0.99 22.44
CA ARG A 24 7.52 0.46 23.30
C ARG A 24 8.54 -0.29 22.46
N THR A 25 9.64 -0.72 23.08
CA THR A 25 10.64 -1.57 22.45
C THR A 25 10.01 -2.80 21.81
N ASP A 26 10.40 -3.08 20.57
CA ASP A 26 9.94 -4.24 19.82
C ASP A 26 10.32 -5.54 20.56
N THR A 27 9.44 -6.53 20.53
CA THR A 27 9.61 -7.83 21.19
C THR A 27 9.63 -8.95 20.14
N LEU A 28 10.12 -10.13 20.52
CA LEU A 28 10.02 -11.31 19.64
C LEU A 28 8.57 -11.61 19.24
N ARG A 29 7.61 -11.41 20.14
CA ARG A 29 6.18 -11.64 19.87
C ARG A 29 5.65 -10.68 18.82
N THR A 30 5.91 -9.37 18.98
CA THR A 30 5.45 -8.35 18.04
C THR A 30 6.13 -8.52 16.68
N TYR A 31 7.42 -8.85 16.67
CA TYR A 31 8.16 -9.19 15.46
C TYR A 31 7.55 -10.39 14.71
N LEU A 32 7.29 -11.51 15.40
CA LEU A 32 6.69 -12.70 14.78
C LEU A 32 5.24 -12.47 14.33
N SER A 33 4.45 -11.71 15.10
CA SER A 33 3.09 -11.33 14.65
C SER A 33 3.12 -10.47 13.40
N ARG A 34 4.11 -9.57 13.29
CA ARG A 34 4.32 -8.73 12.11
C ARG A 34 4.78 -9.55 10.92
N LEU A 35 5.63 -10.56 11.14
CA LEU A 35 6.05 -11.50 10.11
C LEU A 35 4.86 -12.28 9.53
N LEU A 36 4.01 -12.83 10.40
CA LEU A 36 2.77 -13.52 9.98
C LEU A 36 1.81 -12.57 9.26
N TYR A 37 1.67 -11.34 9.77
CA TYR A 37 0.90 -10.27 9.13
C TYR A 37 1.42 -10.02 7.70
N ARG A 38 2.73 -9.93 7.51
CA ARG A 38 3.38 -9.64 6.23
C ARG A 38 3.30 -10.76 5.21
N ALA A 39 3.11 -12.01 5.63
CA ALA A 39 2.92 -13.13 4.72
C ALA A 39 1.82 -12.83 3.69
N ARG A 40 0.79 -12.04 4.03
CA ARG A 40 -0.29 -11.67 3.11
C ARG A 40 0.13 -10.79 1.95
N PHE A 41 1.24 -10.05 2.04
CA PHE A 41 1.70 -9.20 0.93
C PHE A 41 2.14 -10.04 -0.27
N ILE A 42 2.59 -11.28 -0.04
CA ILE A 42 2.90 -12.23 -1.12
C ILE A 42 1.64 -12.56 -1.93
N ARG A 43 0.42 -12.47 -1.35
CA ARG A 43 -0.85 -12.73 -2.06
C ARG A 43 -1.05 -11.84 -3.28
N PHE A 44 -0.40 -10.68 -3.33
CA PHE A 44 -0.43 -9.84 -4.51
C PHE A 44 0.12 -10.55 -5.75
N PHE A 45 1.11 -11.43 -5.59
CA PHE A 45 1.76 -12.19 -6.66
C PHE A 45 1.35 -13.68 -6.69
N PHE A 46 0.53 -14.12 -5.73
CA PHE A 46 0.48 -15.52 -5.35
C PHE A 46 -0.91 -15.97 -4.91
N VAL A 47 -1.41 -17.06 -5.49
CA VAL A 47 -2.74 -17.60 -5.14
C VAL A 47 -2.67 -18.32 -3.79
N ALA A 48 -3.63 -18.04 -2.92
CA ALA A 48 -3.60 -18.47 -1.50
C ALA A 48 -3.38 -19.98 -1.26
N PRO A 49 -3.93 -20.93 -2.03
CA PRO A 49 -3.71 -22.35 -1.79
C PRO A 49 -2.24 -22.75 -2.00
N LEU A 50 -1.46 -21.99 -2.77
CA LEU A 50 -0.04 -22.27 -2.98
C LEU A 50 0.81 -22.05 -1.71
N TYR A 51 0.30 -21.44 -0.64
CA TYR A 51 1.01 -21.41 0.65
C TYR A 51 1.18 -22.82 1.22
N LEU A 52 0.24 -23.73 0.98
CA LEU A 52 0.35 -25.14 1.38
C LEU A 52 1.50 -25.82 0.64
N ALA A 53 1.65 -25.54 -0.65
CA ALA A 53 2.75 -26.03 -1.45
C ALA A 53 4.09 -25.43 -1.04
N LEU A 54 4.13 -24.13 -0.73
CA LEU A 54 5.32 -23.46 -0.23
C LEU A 54 5.78 -24.07 1.10
N LEU A 55 4.85 -24.32 2.02
CA LEU A 55 5.13 -25.01 3.28
C LEU A 55 5.66 -26.43 3.05
N ALA A 56 5.03 -27.18 2.13
CA ALA A 56 5.49 -28.51 1.76
C ALA A 56 6.94 -28.47 1.24
N PHE A 57 7.29 -27.49 0.40
CA PHE A 57 8.66 -27.29 -0.06
C PHE A 57 9.62 -27.07 1.10
N VAL A 58 9.34 -26.12 2.01
CA VAL A 58 10.24 -25.80 3.14
C VAL A 58 10.49 -27.02 4.04
N ILE A 59 9.47 -27.85 4.28
CA ILE A 59 9.60 -29.03 5.17
C ILE A 59 10.35 -30.18 4.49
N THR A 60 10.18 -30.33 3.17
CA THR A 60 10.67 -31.49 2.40
C THR A 60 11.94 -31.24 1.60
N ALA A 61 12.36 -29.99 1.42
CA ALA A 61 13.60 -29.61 0.74
C ALA A 61 14.80 -29.83 1.68
N ARG A 62 15.27 -31.08 1.76
CA ARG A 62 16.39 -31.49 2.62
C ARG A 62 17.74 -31.51 1.88
N GLU A 63 17.73 -31.26 0.58
CA GLU A 63 18.94 -31.30 -0.24
C GLU A 63 19.68 -29.97 -0.27
N TYR A 64 21.03 -30.02 -0.23
CA TYR A 64 21.91 -28.85 -0.24
C TYR A 64 21.63 -27.85 -1.38
N ARG A 65 21.16 -28.35 -2.54
CA ARG A 65 20.80 -27.49 -3.69
C ARG A 65 19.70 -26.46 -3.38
N PHE A 66 18.86 -26.67 -2.36
CA PHE A 66 17.79 -25.74 -1.98
C PHE A 66 18.18 -24.77 -0.87
N VAL A 67 19.38 -24.90 -0.30
CA VAL A 67 19.84 -24.05 0.81
C VAL A 67 19.76 -22.57 0.43
N TRP A 68 20.22 -22.22 -0.78
CA TRP A 68 20.17 -20.83 -1.24
C TRP A 68 18.75 -20.31 -1.44
N SER A 69 17.84 -21.14 -1.95
CA SER A 69 16.42 -20.79 -2.07
C SER A 69 15.78 -20.52 -0.71
N ILE A 70 15.98 -21.41 0.26
CA ILE A 70 15.44 -21.27 1.62
C ILE A 70 16.09 -20.07 2.32
N ALA A 71 17.42 -19.93 2.23
CA ALA A 71 18.15 -18.81 2.83
C ALA A 71 17.66 -17.47 2.26
N THR A 72 17.41 -17.38 0.95
CA THR A 72 16.89 -16.17 0.31
C THR A 72 15.49 -15.84 0.85
N LEU A 73 14.59 -16.82 0.90
CA LEU A 73 13.24 -16.62 1.47
C LEU A 73 13.31 -16.18 2.93
N LEU A 74 14.20 -16.78 3.74
CA LEU A 74 14.39 -16.41 5.14
C LEU A 74 14.98 -15.00 5.30
N ILE A 75 16.01 -14.65 4.54
CA ILE A 75 16.65 -13.32 4.60
C ILE A 75 15.64 -12.25 4.23
N PHE A 76 14.84 -12.44 3.18
CA PHE A 76 13.79 -11.48 2.82
C PHE A 76 12.69 -11.43 3.88
N ALA A 77 12.20 -12.57 4.36
CA ALA A 77 11.15 -12.64 5.36
C ALA A 77 11.58 -11.94 6.67
N LEU A 78 12.81 -12.16 7.13
CA LEU A 78 13.33 -11.55 8.35
C LEU A 78 13.77 -10.09 8.11
N GLY A 79 14.57 -9.83 7.09
CA GLY A 79 15.16 -8.51 6.84
C GLY A 79 14.11 -7.46 6.53
N THR A 80 13.11 -7.79 5.71
CA THR A 80 12.06 -6.82 5.41
C THR A 80 11.23 -6.47 6.64
N ASN A 81 11.09 -7.39 7.62
CA ASN A 81 10.24 -7.23 8.80
C ASN A 81 10.65 -6.08 9.74
N PHE A 82 11.82 -5.48 9.53
CA PHE A 82 12.27 -4.28 10.24
C PHE A 82 11.71 -2.98 9.66
N TYR A 83 11.38 -2.95 8.37
CA TYR A 83 10.99 -1.71 7.69
C TYR A 83 9.49 -1.44 7.87
N PRO A 84 9.04 -0.31 8.44
CA PRO A 84 7.63 -0.09 8.77
C PRO A 84 6.74 0.12 7.54
N TYR A 85 7.24 0.81 6.51
CA TYR A 85 6.49 1.17 5.30
C TYR A 85 6.50 0.02 4.30
N PHE A 86 5.76 -1.04 4.60
CA PHE A 86 5.82 -2.27 3.83
C PHE A 86 4.73 -2.35 2.75
N TYR A 87 5.14 -2.53 1.50
CA TYR A 87 4.26 -2.66 0.33
C TYR A 87 4.61 -3.93 -0.49
N PRO A 88 3.72 -4.42 -1.37
CA PRO A 88 3.96 -5.66 -2.12
C PRO A 88 5.25 -5.64 -2.94
N HIS A 89 5.62 -4.49 -3.52
CA HIS A 89 6.82 -4.39 -4.36
C HIS A 89 8.14 -4.65 -3.59
N TYR A 90 8.16 -4.51 -2.25
CA TYR A 90 9.34 -4.85 -1.43
C TYR A 90 9.64 -6.36 -1.40
N VAL A 91 8.64 -7.20 -1.72
CA VAL A 91 8.79 -8.67 -1.82
C VAL A 91 8.61 -9.19 -3.24
N ALA A 92 8.49 -8.30 -4.24
CA ALA A 92 8.37 -8.71 -5.64
C ALA A 92 9.54 -9.58 -6.10
N ALA A 93 10.76 -9.28 -5.64
CA ALA A 93 11.98 -10.02 -5.98
C ALA A 93 11.92 -11.51 -5.60
N ILE A 94 11.19 -11.87 -4.55
CA ILE A 94 11.00 -13.27 -4.14
C ILE A 94 9.70 -13.89 -4.67
N GLY A 95 8.87 -13.15 -5.41
CA GLY A 95 7.60 -13.64 -5.96
C GLY A 95 7.79 -14.85 -6.86
N CYS A 96 8.69 -14.77 -7.84
CA CYS A 96 9.03 -15.88 -8.72
C CYS A 96 9.63 -17.07 -7.96
N LEU A 97 10.44 -16.81 -6.93
CA LEU A 97 11.02 -17.85 -6.08
C LEU A 97 9.95 -18.58 -5.27
N CYS A 98 8.95 -17.86 -4.73
CA CYS A 98 7.79 -18.46 -4.06
C CYS A 98 7.00 -19.35 -5.02
N VAL A 99 6.77 -18.92 -6.27
CA VAL A 99 6.09 -19.73 -7.29
C VAL A 99 6.89 -21.00 -7.59
N LEU A 100 8.19 -20.88 -7.86
CA LEU A 100 9.06 -22.03 -8.11
C LEU A 100 9.08 -23.00 -6.93
N ALA A 101 9.26 -22.47 -5.72
CA ALA A 101 9.23 -23.26 -4.49
C ALA A 101 7.90 -24.01 -4.33
N SER A 102 6.77 -23.38 -4.65
CA SER A 102 5.47 -24.06 -4.63
C SER A 102 5.31 -25.12 -5.71
N VAL A 103 5.83 -24.91 -6.92
CA VAL A 103 5.83 -25.96 -7.95
C VAL A 103 6.64 -27.18 -7.47
N CYS A 104 7.85 -26.95 -6.95
CA CYS A 104 8.66 -28.00 -6.34
C CYS A 104 7.96 -28.65 -5.13
N GLY A 105 7.26 -27.85 -4.33
CA GLY A 105 6.48 -28.30 -3.18
C GLY A 105 5.33 -29.23 -3.58
N LEU A 106 4.56 -28.86 -4.62
CA LEU A 106 3.50 -29.69 -5.19
C LEU A 106 4.06 -31.00 -5.75
N GLU A 107 5.18 -30.94 -6.47
CA GLU A 107 5.84 -32.12 -7.01
C GLU A 107 6.23 -33.08 -5.87
N ARG A 108 6.91 -32.57 -4.85
CA ARG A 108 7.33 -33.37 -3.68
C ARG A 108 6.15 -33.94 -2.93
N LEU A 109 5.15 -33.11 -2.66
CA LEU A 109 3.91 -33.51 -2.01
C LEU A 109 3.24 -34.63 -2.79
N SER A 110 3.19 -34.58 -4.12
CA SER A 110 2.61 -35.65 -4.94
C SER A 110 3.32 -37.01 -4.80
N ARG A 111 4.60 -37.00 -4.40
CA ARG A 111 5.44 -38.18 -4.20
C ARG A 111 5.46 -38.67 -2.75
N LEU A 112 5.02 -37.88 -1.78
CA LEU A 112 4.94 -38.29 -0.37
C LEU A 112 3.91 -39.41 -0.19
N ARG A 113 4.22 -40.40 0.65
CA ARG A 113 3.27 -41.44 1.06
C ARG A 113 2.72 -41.10 2.44
N LEU A 114 1.41 -40.85 2.54
CA LEU A 114 0.75 -40.74 3.83
C LEU A 114 0.49 -42.16 4.36
N ALA A 115 0.90 -42.41 5.60
CA ALA A 115 1.01 -43.75 6.21
C ALA A 115 -0.27 -44.61 6.17
N ARG A 116 -1.45 -44.03 5.88
CA ARG A 116 -2.72 -44.75 5.80
C ARG A 116 -3.43 -44.73 4.44
N ASN A 117 -3.12 -43.81 3.52
CA ASN A 117 -3.98 -43.53 2.35
C ASN A 117 -3.26 -43.49 0.97
N GLY A 118 -2.07 -44.09 0.85
CA GLY A 118 -1.32 -44.08 -0.42
C GLY A 118 -0.62 -42.74 -0.71
N PRO A 119 -0.22 -42.47 -1.96
CA PRO A 119 0.51 -41.25 -2.32
C PRO A 119 -0.37 -40.00 -2.13
N ALA A 120 0.20 -38.91 -1.59
CA ALA A 120 -0.50 -37.63 -1.36
C ALA A 120 -0.81 -36.86 -2.65
N ARG A 121 -0.80 -37.55 -3.80
CA ARG A 121 -1.12 -37.02 -5.13
C ARG A 121 -2.52 -36.41 -5.17
N SER A 122 -3.51 -37.03 -4.53
CA SER A 122 -4.86 -36.49 -4.47
C SER A 122 -4.92 -35.14 -3.73
N PHE A 123 -4.08 -34.97 -2.71
CA PHE A 123 -3.99 -33.69 -1.99
C PHE A 123 -3.28 -32.62 -2.84
N ALA A 124 -2.17 -32.95 -3.51
CA ALA A 124 -1.53 -32.03 -4.45
C ALA A 124 -2.46 -31.62 -5.59
N ALA A 125 -3.24 -32.57 -6.13
CA ALA A 125 -4.26 -32.30 -7.16
C ALA A 125 -5.39 -31.40 -6.63
N ALA A 126 -5.84 -31.61 -5.39
CA ALA A 126 -6.82 -30.74 -4.75
C ALA A 126 -6.30 -29.30 -4.60
N VAL A 127 -5.03 -29.11 -4.20
CA VAL A 127 -4.42 -27.77 -4.14
C VAL A 127 -4.43 -27.09 -5.51
N VAL A 128 -4.03 -27.81 -6.57
CA VAL A 128 -4.06 -27.28 -7.95
C VAL A 128 -5.49 -26.94 -8.39
N PHE A 129 -6.46 -27.80 -8.10
CA PHE A 129 -7.87 -27.55 -8.39
C PHE A 129 -8.37 -26.27 -7.73
N VAL A 130 -8.08 -26.08 -6.44
CA VAL A 130 -8.48 -24.86 -5.71
C VAL A 130 -7.77 -23.62 -6.27
N CYS A 131 -6.51 -23.72 -6.70
CA CYS A 131 -5.83 -22.62 -7.40
C CYS A 131 -6.56 -22.22 -8.69
N ILE A 132 -6.93 -23.20 -9.52
CA ILE A 132 -7.66 -22.96 -10.76
C ILE A 132 -9.04 -22.38 -10.47
N ALA A 133 -9.78 -22.93 -9.51
CA ALA A 133 -11.10 -22.45 -9.13
C ALA A 133 -11.05 -21.00 -8.62
N GLN A 134 -10.05 -20.67 -7.78
CA GLN A 134 -9.84 -19.30 -7.31
C GLN A 134 -9.48 -18.35 -8.47
N PHE A 135 -8.62 -18.77 -9.41
CA PHE A 135 -8.26 -17.99 -10.58
C PHE A 135 -9.49 -17.70 -11.46
N ILE A 136 -10.26 -18.74 -11.80
CA ILE A 136 -11.48 -18.61 -12.62
C ILE A 136 -12.49 -17.70 -11.93
N PHE A 137 -12.68 -17.85 -10.61
CA PHE A 137 -13.60 -17.00 -9.84
C PHE A 137 -13.21 -15.52 -9.96
N TRP A 138 -11.97 -15.17 -9.62
CA TRP A 138 -11.53 -13.77 -9.62
C TRP A 138 -11.43 -13.18 -11.01
N TYR A 139 -10.90 -13.92 -11.97
CA TYR A 139 -10.82 -13.45 -13.35
C TYR A 139 -12.22 -13.31 -13.98
N GLY A 140 -13.14 -14.21 -13.65
CA GLY A 140 -14.56 -14.09 -14.03
C GLY A 140 -15.21 -12.85 -13.43
N VAL A 141 -14.92 -12.53 -12.16
CA VAL A 141 -15.34 -11.28 -11.52
C VAL A 141 -14.81 -10.08 -12.29
N HIS A 142 -13.51 -10.03 -12.65
CA HIS A 142 -12.95 -8.92 -13.44
C HIS A 142 -13.58 -8.79 -14.82
N ALA A 143 -13.81 -9.91 -15.50
CA ALA A 143 -14.35 -9.91 -16.86
C ALA A 143 -15.84 -9.49 -16.91
N ALA A 144 -16.61 -9.75 -15.85
CA ALA A 144 -18.07 -9.57 -15.85
C ALA A 144 -18.59 -8.47 -14.91
N SER A 145 -17.77 -7.91 -14.01
CA SER A 145 -18.22 -6.94 -13.00
C SER A 145 -18.09 -5.49 -13.46
N ASN A 146 -18.87 -4.62 -12.83
CA ASN A 146 -18.75 -3.16 -12.97
C ASN A 146 -17.80 -2.56 -11.88
N PRO A 147 -17.35 -1.30 -12.04
CA PRO A 147 -16.43 -0.66 -11.08
C PRO A 147 -16.95 -0.60 -9.64
N HIS A 148 -18.26 -0.40 -9.43
CA HIS A 148 -18.84 -0.37 -8.07
C HIS A 148 -18.77 -1.73 -7.37
N THR A 149 -18.95 -2.82 -8.10
CA THR A 149 -18.78 -4.16 -7.55
C THR A 149 -17.31 -4.40 -7.22
N LEU A 150 -16.40 -4.10 -8.15
CA LEU A 150 -14.95 -4.28 -7.95
C LEU A 150 -14.41 -3.47 -6.78
N ASP A 151 -14.88 -2.23 -6.58
CA ASP A 151 -14.52 -1.41 -5.41
C ASP A 151 -14.92 -2.09 -4.08
N ARG A 152 -16.08 -2.77 -4.04
CA ARG A 152 -16.57 -3.44 -2.83
C ARG A 152 -15.88 -4.76 -2.52
N ILE A 153 -15.57 -5.56 -3.55
CA ILE A 153 -15.09 -6.93 -3.38
C ILE A 153 -13.61 -7.14 -3.72
N GLY A 154 -13.00 -6.25 -4.51
CA GLY A 154 -11.60 -6.36 -4.96
C GLY A 154 -10.61 -6.46 -3.80
N ARG A 155 -10.94 -5.85 -2.65
CA ARG A 155 -10.15 -5.99 -1.41
C ARG A 155 -9.98 -7.42 -0.90
N PHE A 156 -10.85 -8.36 -1.28
CA PHE A 156 -10.70 -9.77 -0.89
C PHE A 156 -9.73 -10.53 -1.81
N GLU A 157 -9.42 -9.98 -2.99
CA GLU A 157 -8.42 -10.51 -3.92
C GLU A 157 -7.04 -9.91 -3.60
N THR A 158 -6.93 -8.60 -3.78
CA THR A 158 -5.66 -7.84 -3.80
C THR A 158 -5.57 -6.85 -2.65
N TRP A 159 -6.46 -6.93 -1.67
CA TRP A 159 -6.53 -5.95 -0.57
C TRP A 159 -6.71 -4.52 -1.13
N ASN A 160 -6.12 -3.53 -0.48
CA ASN A 160 -6.16 -2.15 -0.94
C ASN A 160 -4.94 -1.80 -1.81
N PHE A 161 -4.30 -2.80 -2.46
CA PHE A 161 -3.12 -2.56 -3.28
C PHE A 161 -3.45 -2.20 -4.72
N ILE A 162 -4.64 -2.56 -5.20
CA ILE A 162 -5.15 -2.15 -6.51
C ILE A 162 -6.41 -1.32 -6.27
N SER A 163 -6.37 -0.07 -6.74
CA SER A 163 -7.56 0.78 -6.80
C SER A 163 -8.38 0.41 -8.03
N TYR A 164 -9.62 -0.04 -7.83
CA TYR A 164 -10.55 -0.42 -8.91
C TYR A 164 -11.46 0.74 -9.34
N GLY A 165 -11.18 1.95 -8.88
CA GLY A 165 -11.93 3.17 -9.15
C GLY A 165 -11.32 4.37 -8.43
N ASP A 166 -12.10 5.44 -8.28
CA ASP A 166 -11.67 6.70 -7.67
C ASP A 166 -12.02 6.77 -6.18
N SER A 167 -11.56 5.78 -5.41
CA SER A 167 -11.92 5.66 -3.99
C SER A 167 -11.46 6.86 -3.13
N GLU A 168 -10.37 7.52 -3.53
CA GLU A 168 -9.89 8.76 -2.90
C GLU A 168 -10.53 10.02 -3.50
N GLY A 169 -11.16 9.96 -4.68
CA GLY A 169 -11.75 11.12 -5.36
C GLY A 169 -10.74 11.99 -6.11
N ARG A 170 -9.54 11.49 -6.38
CA ARG A 170 -8.47 12.20 -7.11
C ARG A 170 -8.83 12.44 -8.56
N MET A 171 -9.40 11.43 -9.24
CA MET A 171 -9.79 11.58 -10.64
C MET A 171 -10.85 12.66 -10.80
N PHE A 172 -11.79 12.77 -9.84
CA PHE A 172 -12.76 13.85 -9.78
C PHE A 172 -12.09 15.23 -9.65
N VAL A 173 -11.17 15.39 -8.68
CA VAL A 173 -10.47 16.67 -8.46
C VAL A 173 -9.60 17.04 -9.66
N ASP A 174 -8.87 16.09 -10.23
CA ASP A 174 -8.05 16.30 -11.44
C ASP A 174 -8.91 16.75 -12.61
N ALA A 175 -10.10 16.16 -12.80
CA ALA A 175 -11.03 16.56 -13.84
C ALA A 175 -11.57 17.99 -13.64
N GLU A 176 -11.91 18.38 -12.40
CA GLU A 176 -12.33 19.76 -12.11
C GLU A 176 -11.21 20.77 -12.40
N LEU A 177 -9.99 20.49 -11.97
CA LEU A 177 -8.82 21.35 -12.21
C LEU A 177 -8.45 21.40 -13.70
N ALA A 178 -8.63 20.29 -14.42
CA ALA A 178 -8.41 20.22 -15.86
C ALA A 178 -9.43 21.04 -16.66
N HIS A 179 -10.65 21.23 -16.15
CA HIS A 179 -11.66 22.11 -16.75
C HIS A 179 -11.52 23.57 -16.32
N ALA A 180 -10.84 23.87 -15.21
CA ALA A 180 -10.59 25.23 -14.77
C ALA A 180 -9.67 25.98 -15.75
N THR A 181 -10.03 27.24 -16.06
CA THR A 181 -9.27 28.10 -16.96
C THR A 181 -7.99 28.62 -16.31
N GLY A 182 -6.92 28.69 -17.09
CA GLY A 182 -5.61 29.20 -16.64
C GLY A 182 -4.80 28.20 -15.82
N GLN A 183 -3.76 28.72 -15.16
CA GLN A 183 -2.93 27.95 -14.22
C GLN A 183 -3.57 27.94 -12.83
N GLN A 184 -3.39 26.83 -12.11
CA GLN A 184 -4.01 26.60 -10.81
C GLN A 184 -2.93 26.48 -9.71
N LEU A 185 -3.26 26.95 -8.51
CA LEU A 185 -2.50 26.75 -7.27
C LEU A 185 -3.45 26.13 -6.24
N VAL A 186 -3.17 24.91 -5.79
CA VAL A 186 -4.05 24.15 -4.90
C VAL A 186 -3.39 24.00 -3.54
N PHE A 187 -3.99 24.60 -2.52
CA PHE A 187 -3.63 24.38 -1.12
C PHE A 187 -4.38 23.16 -0.58
N VAL A 188 -3.65 22.17 -0.11
CA VAL A 188 -4.20 20.92 0.42
C VAL A 188 -4.25 20.97 1.94
N ARG A 189 -5.46 20.92 2.49
CA ARG A 189 -5.71 20.94 3.94
C ARG A 189 -6.13 19.57 4.44
N TYR A 190 -5.21 18.92 5.13
CA TYR A 190 -5.47 17.66 5.82
C TYR A 190 -6.27 17.86 7.10
N ALA A 191 -7.20 16.93 7.37
CA ALA A 191 -7.87 16.85 8.65
C ALA A 191 -6.91 16.32 9.74
N PRO A 192 -7.17 16.55 11.03
CA PRO A 192 -6.31 16.08 12.12
C PRO A 192 -6.10 14.56 12.20
N TRP A 193 -6.98 13.78 11.55
CA TRP A 193 -6.90 12.32 11.47
C TRP A 193 -6.32 11.82 10.14
N HIS A 194 -5.92 12.72 9.23
CA HIS A 194 -5.27 12.34 7.99
C HIS A 194 -3.96 11.62 8.31
N ALA A 195 -3.71 10.52 7.60
CA ALA A 195 -2.56 9.67 7.81
C ALA A 195 -1.63 9.73 6.59
N PHE A 196 -1.20 8.58 6.08
CA PHE A 196 -0.09 8.46 5.12
C PHE A 196 -0.49 8.69 3.65
N HIS A 197 -1.59 9.39 3.36
CA HIS A 197 -2.13 9.52 1.99
C HIS A 197 -1.80 10.89 1.37
N GLU A 198 -0.58 11.05 0.86
CA GLU A 198 -0.12 12.34 0.36
C GLU A 198 -0.84 12.78 -0.93
N TRP A 199 -1.47 13.96 -0.91
CA TRP A 199 -2.13 14.59 -2.05
C TRP A 199 -1.28 15.59 -2.81
N VAL A 200 -0.23 16.13 -2.20
CA VAL A 200 0.65 17.08 -2.86
C VAL A 200 1.58 16.33 -3.83
N HIS A 201 1.42 16.58 -5.13
CA HIS A 201 2.31 16.08 -6.17
C HIS A 201 2.53 17.16 -7.22
N ASN A 202 3.77 17.41 -7.63
CA ASN A 202 4.06 18.41 -8.66
C ASN A 202 4.87 17.78 -9.80
N ASP A 203 4.74 18.38 -10.99
CA ASP A 203 5.65 18.08 -12.11
C ASP A 203 7.09 18.49 -11.75
N ALA A 204 8.08 17.93 -12.44
CA ALA A 204 9.48 18.27 -12.21
C ALA A 204 9.79 19.76 -12.47
N ASP A 205 9.10 20.37 -13.44
CA ASP A 205 9.14 21.82 -13.71
C ASP A 205 7.92 22.51 -13.08
N ILE A 206 7.98 22.69 -11.76
CA ILE A 206 6.87 23.19 -10.94
C ILE A 206 6.39 24.56 -11.42
N ASP A 207 7.32 25.46 -11.77
CA ASP A 207 6.99 26.84 -12.13
C ASP A 207 6.17 26.93 -13.42
N HIS A 208 6.40 26.04 -14.38
CA HIS A 208 5.67 25.98 -15.64
C HIS A 208 4.47 25.02 -15.62
N ALA A 209 4.35 24.17 -14.59
CA ALA A 209 3.26 23.22 -14.45
C ALA A 209 1.89 23.91 -14.50
N ARG A 210 0.87 23.27 -15.09
CA ARG A 210 -0.48 23.85 -15.13
C ARG A 210 -1.10 23.93 -13.74
N VAL A 211 -0.86 22.92 -12.90
CA VAL A 211 -1.36 22.83 -11.53
C VAL A 211 -0.17 22.71 -10.61
N VAL A 212 -0.09 23.60 -9.62
CA VAL A 212 0.86 23.49 -8.52
C VAL A 212 0.09 23.15 -7.25
N TRP A 213 0.53 22.10 -6.58
CA TRP A 213 -0.01 21.63 -5.32
C TRP A 213 0.92 22.06 -4.20
N ALA A 214 0.35 22.57 -3.12
CA ALA A 214 1.06 22.94 -1.92
C ALA A 214 0.25 22.50 -0.71
N ARG A 215 0.92 22.13 0.37
CA ARG A 215 0.23 21.91 1.63
C ARG A 215 -0.25 23.24 2.20
N ASP A 216 -1.43 23.26 2.80
CA ASP A 216 -1.93 24.43 3.53
C ASP A 216 -1.15 24.60 4.84
N LEU A 217 -0.35 25.66 4.92
CA LEU A 217 0.45 26.03 6.10
C LEU A 217 -0.13 27.24 6.85
N GLY A 218 -1.37 27.62 6.52
CA GLY A 218 -2.04 28.80 7.08
C GLY A 218 -1.90 30.04 6.20
N ALA A 219 -2.72 31.06 6.50
CA ALA A 219 -2.92 32.21 5.63
C ALA A 219 -1.61 32.97 5.29
N ALA A 220 -0.73 33.17 6.27
CA ALA A 220 0.51 33.91 6.08
C ALA A 220 1.50 33.19 5.14
N GLU A 221 1.68 31.89 5.31
CA GLU A 221 2.58 31.09 4.46
C GLU A 221 2.00 30.89 3.06
N ASN A 222 0.70 30.63 2.97
CA ASN A 222 0.03 30.48 1.68
C ASN A 222 0.04 31.78 0.86
N GLU A 223 -0.02 32.95 1.52
CA GLU A 223 0.04 34.23 0.83
C GLU A 223 1.39 34.45 0.14
N LYS A 224 2.50 33.96 0.73
CA LYS A 224 3.82 34.01 0.08
C LYS A 224 3.80 33.29 -1.28
N LEU A 225 3.15 32.11 -1.34
CA LEU A 225 2.98 31.37 -2.59
C LEU A 225 2.02 32.05 -3.57
N ARG A 226 0.96 32.69 -3.09
CA ARG A 226 0.06 33.48 -3.94
C ARG A 226 0.76 34.70 -4.56
N VAL A 227 1.63 35.35 -3.80
CA VAL A 227 2.48 36.46 -4.28
C VAL A 227 3.51 35.95 -5.29
N TYR A 228 4.11 34.77 -5.05
CA TYR A 228 5.06 34.15 -5.97
C TYR A 228 4.41 33.70 -7.29
N TYR A 229 3.16 33.21 -7.23
CA TYR A 229 2.38 32.78 -8.40
C TYR A 229 1.11 33.64 -8.61
N PRO A 230 1.25 34.94 -8.95
CA PRO A 230 0.13 35.87 -8.98
C PRO A 230 -0.89 35.58 -10.09
N GLN A 231 -0.47 34.85 -11.14
CA GLN A 231 -1.31 34.49 -12.29
C GLN A 231 -2.08 33.18 -12.09
N ARG A 232 -1.85 32.45 -10.99
CA ARG A 232 -2.51 31.18 -10.70
C ARG A 232 -3.79 31.42 -9.91
N ARG A 233 -4.87 30.76 -10.31
CA ARG A 233 -6.10 30.74 -9.51
C ARG A 233 -5.91 29.82 -8.30
N ALA A 234 -6.10 30.35 -7.11
CA ALA A 234 -5.91 29.63 -5.86
C ALA A 234 -7.16 28.82 -5.44
N TRP A 235 -6.94 27.59 -4.99
CA TRP A 235 -7.95 26.65 -4.51
C TRP A 235 -7.58 26.11 -3.14
N LEU A 236 -8.59 25.71 -2.37
CA LEU A 236 -8.48 24.91 -1.17
C LEU A 236 -9.08 23.54 -1.46
N LEU A 237 -8.25 22.50 -1.34
CA LEU A 237 -8.67 21.10 -1.36
C LEU A 237 -8.71 20.57 0.08
N GLU A 238 -9.84 19.99 0.47
CA GLU A 238 -10.01 19.22 1.69
C GLU A 238 -10.24 17.74 1.32
N PRO A 239 -9.17 16.92 1.20
CA PRO A 239 -9.27 15.56 0.67
C PRO A 239 -9.94 14.57 1.62
N ASP A 240 -9.99 14.88 2.91
CA ASP A 240 -10.59 14.02 3.94
C ASP A 240 -12.12 14.08 4.02
N LYS A 241 -12.75 14.98 3.25
CA LYS A 241 -14.20 15.02 3.10
C LYS A 241 -14.64 13.93 2.12
N ARG A 242 -15.87 13.42 2.28
CA ARG A 242 -16.44 12.40 1.37
C ARG A 242 -17.72 12.94 0.72
N PRO A 243 -17.71 13.29 -0.59
CA PRO A 243 -16.54 13.32 -1.49
C PRO A 243 -15.53 14.42 -1.12
N PRO A 244 -14.29 14.37 -1.66
CA PRO A 244 -13.31 15.45 -1.50
C PRO A 244 -13.90 16.79 -1.91
N LYS A 245 -13.54 17.85 -1.19
CA LYS A 245 -14.08 19.18 -1.45
C LYS A 245 -12.99 20.08 -2.02
N LEU A 246 -13.16 20.47 -3.28
CA LEU A 246 -12.37 21.53 -3.93
C LEU A 246 -13.18 22.83 -3.92
N SER A 247 -12.59 23.92 -3.45
CA SER A 247 -13.26 25.22 -3.38
C SER A 247 -12.28 26.37 -3.64
N PRO A 248 -12.74 27.56 -4.09
CA PRO A 248 -11.85 28.71 -4.21
C PRO A 248 -11.16 29.03 -2.89
N TYR A 249 -9.85 29.31 -2.93
CA TYR A 249 -9.12 29.66 -1.72
C TYR A 249 -9.56 31.05 -1.22
N LEU A 250 -10.04 31.10 0.01
CA LEU A 250 -10.32 32.34 0.72
C LEU A 250 -9.32 32.44 1.88
N PRO A 251 -8.54 33.53 1.99
CA PRO A 251 -7.63 33.71 3.12
C PRO A 251 -8.44 33.65 4.42
N GLU A 252 -8.03 32.78 5.35
CA GLU A 252 -8.59 32.83 6.69
C GLU A 252 -8.14 34.15 7.34
N ALA A 253 -9.09 34.85 7.96
CA ALA A 253 -8.74 35.99 8.81
C ALA A 253 -7.76 35.52 9.89
N PRO A 254 -6.67 36.27 10.16
CA PRO A 254 -5.71 35.88 11.18
C PRO A 254 -6.45 35.68 12.52
N ARG A 255 -6.36 34.48 13.10
CA ARG A 255 -7.02 34.14 14.37
C ARG A 255 -6.33 34.74 15.59
N PHE A 256 -5.26 35.49 15.40
CA PHE A 256 -4.55 36.20 16.46
C PHE A 256 -4.22 37.62 15.98
N GLU A 257 -4.71 38.62 16.71
CA GLU A 257 -4.18 39.98 16.64
C GLU A 257 -2.69 39.93 16.96
N GLU A 258 -1.86 40.50 16.09
CA GLU A 258 -0.50 40.89 16.45
C GLU A 258 -0.61 41.90 17.60
N VAL A 259 -0.37 41.44 18.83
CA VAL A 259 -0.15 42.34 19.96
C VAL A 259 1.17 43.04 19.69
N ARG A 260 1.08 44.28 19.19
CA ARG A 260 2.20 45.20 19.03
C ARG A 260 2.75 45.67 20.37
#